data_AF-A0A7C6ZJ71-F1
#
_entry.id   AF-A0A7C6ZJ71-F1
#
_cell.length_a   1.000
_cell.length_b   1.000
_cell.length_c   1.000
_cell.angle_alpha   90.00
_cell.angle_beta   90.00
_cell.angle_gamma   90.00
#
_symmetry.space_group_name_H-M   'P 1'
#
loop_
_entity.id
_entity.type
_entity.pdbx_description
1 polymer ?
#
loop_
_entity_poly.entity_id
_entity_poly.type
_entity_poly.pdbx_seq_one_letter_code
_entity_poly.pdbx_strand_id
1 'polypeptide(L)'
;MVEKGENGFYYDGQRLIYITYSFEDYQTIWGGSLSDYKDFLLARQRKFQQLQEDHFGAWIVLVPFDQEDFSDWLEENPLHKQCSNQHARWALKVASDPLHLEKIRNRHPLQHYILKDESLKAVLFAWFLPVITPNASSLRKLKEPIPQQLVNRIRQELITGLLAPLPHFQRYSTTRGTGATVLPGDRFVHPDTIEKISEYIIESLLHTWDSCSPYYFSISKQYSFPTCPHWHFPRVAVLCFPLVVLGSAFDCETVTIRISRADSKDLPLHIWKRYFQSLNVHLYPGRGTDFAAAGFTKHIYNEIQRELESKAELLESKHPAYLWRVK
;
A
#
# COMPACT_ATOMS: atom_id res chain seq x y z
N MET A 1 -22.57 -17.68 9.80
CA MET A 1 -21.18 -17.26 10.03
C MET A 1 -21.21 -16.19 11.10
N VAL A 2 -20.84 -16.53 12.34
CA VAL A 2 -20.74 -15.56 13.43
C VAL A 2 -19.49 -14.72 13.17
N GLU A 3 -19.62 -13.40 13.19
CA GLU A 3 -18.50 -12.47 13.01
C GLU A 3 -17.48 -12.68 14.15
N LYS A 4 -16.45 -13.48 13.88
CA LYS A 4 -15.33 -13.74 14.81
C LYS A 4 -14.59 -12.45 15.22
N GLY A 5 -14.85 -11.32 14.55
CA GLY A 5 -14.14 -10.05 14.71
C GLY A 5 -14.63 -9.13 15.84
N GLU A 6 -15.87 -9.29 16.32
CA GLU A 6 -16.41 -8.41 17.39
C GLU A 6 -16.11 -8.91 18.81
N ASN A 7 -15.69 -10.17 18.96
CA ASN A 7 -15.41 -10.75 20.27
C ASN A 7 -14.05 -10.30 20.80
N GLY A 8 -14.06 -9.67 21.97
CA GLY A 8 -12.85 -9.37 22.75
C GLY A 8 -12.32 -7.94 22.66
N PHE A 9 -13.19 -6.98 22.37
CA PHE A 9 -12.99 -5.55 22.62
C PHE A 9 -14.13 -5.02 23.49
N TYR A 10 -13.85 -4.07 24.37
CA TYR A 10 -14.87 -3.34 25.10
C TYR A 10 -14.43 -1.89 25.36
N TYR A 11 -15.32 -0.93 25.15
CA TYR A 11 -15.10 0.47 25.49
C TYR A 11 -16.13 0.90 26.54
N ASP A 12 -15.65 1.43 27.67
CA ASP A 12 -16.52 1.83 28.80
C ASP A 12 -16.69 3.35 28.97
N GLY A 13 -16.22 4.13 27.99
CA GLY A 13 -16.21 5.60 28.03
C GLY A 13 -14.88 6.21 28.46
N GLN A 14 -13.97 5.44 29.06
CA GLN A 14 -12.63 5.88 29.45
C GLN A 14 -11.53 4.89 29.07
N ARG A 15 -11.83 3.60 29.08
CA ARG A 15 -10.89 2.51 28.83
C ARG A 15 -11.26 1.75 27.58
N LEU A 16 -10.27 1.45 26.75
CA LEU A 16 -10.35 0.50 25.66
C LEU A 16 -9.74 -0.83 26.12
N ILE A 17 -10.59 -1.80 26.41
CA ILE A 17 -10.22 -3.12 26.92
C ILE A 17 -10.04 -4.07 25.74
N TYR A 18 -8.89 -4.73 25.69
CA TYR A 18 -8.52 -5.64 24.61
C TYR A 18 -8.04 -6.98 25.17
N ILE A 19 -8.68 -8.05 24.71
CA ILE A 19 -8.31 -9.42 25.10
C ILE A 19 -7.17 -9.94 24.25
N THR A 20 -6.15 -10.52 24.85
CA THR A 20 -5.09 -11.23 24.11
C THR A 20 -5.27 -12.73 24.29
N TYR A 21 -5.22 -13.48 23.19
CA TYR A 21 -5.30 -14.94 23.21
C TYR A 21 -3.92 -15.50 22.88
N SER A 22 -3.56 -16.63 23.48
CA SER A 22 -2.44 -17.45 23.03
C SER A 22 -2.81 -18.30 21.81
N PHE A 23 -1.83 -18.99 21.22
CA PHE A 23 -2.13 -19.96 20.16
C PHE A 23 -2.97 -21.12 20.69
N GLU A 24 -2.67 -21.58 21.91
CA GLU A 24 -3.37 -22.66 22.61
C GLU A 24 -4.83 -22.28 22.89
N ASP A 25 -5.08 -21.04 23.35
CA ASP A 25 -6.44 -20.52 23.53
C ASP A 25 -7.16 -20.46 22.19
N TYR A 26 -6.49 -19.92 21.16
CA TYR A 26 -7.08 -19.80 19.84
C TYR A 26 -7.49 -21.16 19.27
N GLN A 27 -6.61 -22.14 19.40
CA GLN A 27 -6.84 -23.49 18.92
C GLN A 27 -8.00 -24.15 19.67
N THR A 28 -8.07 -23.98 20.98
CA THR A 28 -9.15 -24.50 21.83
C THR A 28 -10.50 -23.88 21.49
N ILE A 29 -10.56 -22.55 21.32
CA ILE A 29 -11.82 -21.80 21.17
C ILE A 29 -12.36 -21.89 19.74
N TRP A 30 -11.51 -21.66 18.73
CA TRP A 30 -11.98 -21.53 17.35
C TRP A 30 -11.64 -22.72 16.46
N GLY A 31 -10.70 -23.58 16.87
CA GLY A 31 -10.08 -24.56 15.98
C GLY A 31 -9.29 -23.89 14.85
N GLY A 32 -8.06 -24.32 14.63
CA GLY A 32 -7.26 -23.76 13.54
C GLY A 32 -5.79 -24.10 13.61
N SER A 33 -5.08 -23.78 12.55
CA SER A 33 -3.63 -23.92 12.45
C SER A 33 -2.91 -22.67 12.98
N LEU A 34 -1.59 -22.78 13.17
CA LEU A 34 -0.74 -21.63 13.48
C LEU A 34 -0.84 -20.52 12.42
N SER A 35 -1.08 -20.88 11.15
CA SER A 35 -1.27 -19.92 10.07
C SER A 35 -2.55 -19.10 10.29
N ASP A 36 -3.67 -19.77 10.62
CA ASP A 36 -4.95 -19.11 10.90
C ASP A 36 -4.87 -18.20 12.13
N TYR A 37 -4.09 -18.61 13.13
CA TYR A 37 -3.81 -17.80 14.31
C TYR A 37 -3.04 -16.52 13.97
N LYS A 38 -2.01 -16.59 13.12
CA LYS A 38 -1.28 -15.40 12.65
C LYS A 38 -2.19 -14.43 11.89
N ASP A 39 -3.08 -14.95 11.05
CA ASP A 39 -4.08 -14.14 10.35
C ASP A 39 -5.08 -13.49 11.32
N PHE A 40 -5.50 -14.23 12.35
CA PHE A 40 -6.33 -13.73 13.44
C PHE A 40 -5.64 -12.60 14.21
N LEU A 41 -4.37 -12.74 14.59
CA LEU A 41 -3.61 -11.70 15.29
C LEU A 41 -3.53 -10.40 14.48
N LEU A 42 -3.32 -10.49 13.16
CA LEU A 42 -3.28 -9.31 12.30
C LEU A 42 -4.64 -8.64 12.13
N ALA A 43 -5.71 -9.43 11.95
CA ALA A 43 -7.07 -8.90 11.89
C ALA A 43 -7.42 -8.16 13.19
N ARG A 44 -7.05 -8.74 14.35
CA ARG A 44 -7.22 -8.11 15.67
C ARG A 44 -6.40 -6.83 15.81
N GLN A 45 -5.16 -6.80 15.33
CA GLN A 45 -4.35 -5.57 15.33
C GLN A 45 -4.99 -4.45 14.53
N ARG A 46 -5.44 -4.72 13.31
CA ARG A 46 -6.07 -3.71 12.45
C ARG A 46 -7.32 -3.16 13.12
N LYS A 47 -8.14 -4.02 13.73
CA LYS A 47 -9.31 -3.59 14.49
C LYS A 47 -8.93 -2.77 15.72
N PHE A 48 -7.87 -3.15 16.43
CA PHE A 48 -7.38 -2.39 17.58
C PHE A 48 -6.90 -0.99 17.19
N GLN A 49 -6.14 -0.86 16.10
CA GLN A 49 -5.69 0.44 15.57
C GLN A 49 -6.87 1.34 15.19
N GLN A 50 -7.86 0.78 14.49
CA GLN A 50 -9.09 1.50 14.16
C GLN A 50 -9.80 2.02 15.43
N LEU A 51 -9.95 1.16 16.45
CA LEU A 51 -10.61 1.55 17.71
C LEU A 51 -9.80 2.58 18.52
N GLN A 52 -8.47 2.58 18.41
CA GLN A 52 -7.63 3.62 19.02
C GLN A 52 -7.85 4.99 18.35
N GLU A 53 -8.05 5.01 17.04
CA GLU A 53 -8.37 6.24 16.30
C GLU A 53 -9.78 6.72 16.63
N ASP A 54 -10.78 5.82 16.63
CA ASP A 54 -12.17 6.10 16.96
C ASP A 54 -12.35 6.60 18.42
N HIS A 55 -11.51 6.10 19.34
CA HIS A 55 -11.53 6.41 20.77
C HIS A 55 -10.23 7.09 21.22
N PHE A 56 -9.81 8.11 20.48
CA PHE A 56 -8.60 8.86 20.81
C PHE A 56 -8.60 9.37 22.27
N GLY A 57 -7.54 9.05 23.01
CA GLY A 57 -7.40 9.40 24.43
C GLY A 57 -7.89 8.36 25.43
N ALA A 58 -8.51 7.27 24.99
CA ALA A 58 -8.90 6.16 25.85
C ALA A 58 -7.67 5.43 26.44
N TRP A 59 -7.79 4.97 27.69
CA TRP A 59 -6.76 4.17 28.34
C TRP A 59 -6.82 2.72 27.88
N ILE A 60 -5.73 2.24 27.29
CA ILE A 60 -5.65 0.87 26.77
C ILE A 60 -5.41 -0.11 27.91
N VAL A 61 -6.28 -1.10 28.06
CA VAL A 61 -6.14 -2.18 29.03
C VAL A 61 -6.07 -3.52 28.31
N LEU A 62 -4.89 -4.15 28.35
CA LEU A 62 -4.67 -5.50 27.82
C LEU A 62 -5.02 -6.55 28.89
N VAL A 63 -5.88 -7.50 28.53
CA VAL A 63 -6.33 -8.60 29.39
C VAL A 63 -5.99 -9.94 28.72
N PRO A 64 -5.00 -10.70 29.21
CA PRO A 64 -4.76 -12.06 28.74
C PRO A 64 -5.98 -12.93 28.98
N PHE A 65 -6.39 -13.69 27.96
CA PHE A 65 -7.45 -14.67 28.11
C PHE A 65 -6.98 -15.79 29.03
N ASP A 66 -7.85 -16.19 29.95
CA ASP A 66 -7.56 -17.23 30.92
C ASP A 66 -8.75 -18.18 30.96
N GLN A 67 -8.58 -19.38 30.41
CA GLN A 67 -9.66 -20.33 30.21
C GLN A 67 -10.31 -20.76 31.53
N GLU A 68 -9.52 -20.93 32.60
CA GLU A 68 -10.01 -21.32 33.93
C GLU A 68 -10.84 -20.19 34.54
N ASP A 69 -10.29 -18.97 34.62
CA ASP A 69 -11.00 -17.81 35.19
C ASP A 69 -12.27 -17.45 34.39
N PHE A 70 -12.22 -17.61 33.07
CA PHE A 70 -13.38 -17.40 32.21
C PHE A 70 -14.47 -18.46 32.44
N SER A 71 -14.09 -19.72 32.62
CA SER A 71 -15.03 -20.82 32.88
C SER A 71 -15.73 -20.64 34.22
N ASP A 72 -14.96 -20.34 35.28
CA ASP A 72 -15.49 -20.04 36.61
C ASP A 72 -16.47 -18.86 36.56
N TRP A 73 -16.09 -17.78 35.89
CA TRP A 73 -16.97 -16.62 35.71
C TRP A 73 -18.28 -16.96 34.97
N LEU A 74 -18.22 -17.82 33.94
CA LEU A 74 -19.42 -18.26 33.21
C LEU A 74 -20.35 -19.15 34.06
N GLU A 75 -19.81 -19.94 34.97
CA GLU A 75 -20.60 -20.72 35.93
C GLU A 75 -21.33 -19.82 36.92
N GLU A 76 -20.64 -18.80 37.44
CA GLU A 76 -21.23 -17.77 38.31
C GLU A 76 -22.24 -16.88 37.58
N ASN A 77 -22.11 -16.73 36.26
CA ASN A 77 -22.93 -15.83 35.44
C ASN A 77 -23.65 -16.57 34.29
N PRO A 78 -24.57 -17.52 34.59
CA PRO A 78 -25.16 -18.41 33.59
C PRO A 78 -25.97 -17.69 32.51
N LEU A 79 -26.53 -16.51 32.82
CA LEU A 79 -27.26 -15.67 31.87
C LEU A 79 -26.39 -15.22 30.69
N HIS A 80 -25.08 -15.19 30.86
CA HIS A 80 -24.15 -14.80 29.80
C HIS A 80 -23.76 -15.95 28.87
N LYS A 81 -24.03 -17.22 29.20
CA LYS A 81 -23.64 -18.39 28.38
C LYS A 81 -24.18 -18.38 26.95
N GLN A 82 -25.24 -17.62 26.67
CA GLN A 82 -25.82 -17.48 25.33
C GLN A 82 -25.50 -16.13 24.66
N CYS A 83 -24.81 -15.21 25.34
CA CYS A 83 -24.45 -13.91 24.77
C CYS A 83 -23.30 -14.06 23.77
N SER A 84 -23.31 -13.32 22.66
CA SER A 84 -22.21 -13.30 21.71
C SER A 84 -20.92 -12.70 22.29
N ASN A 85 -21.03 -11.75 23.25
CA ASN A 85 -19.93 -10.95 23.77
C ASN A 85 -19.38 -11.40 25.15
N GLN A 86 -19.50 -12.68 25.48
CA GLN A 86 -19.07 -13.24 26.79
C GLN A 86 -17.64 -12.85 27.17
N HIS A 87 -16.69 -13.00 26.25
CA HIS A 87 -15.28 -12.75 26.54
C HIS A 87 -15.06 -11.27 26.87
N ALA A 88 -15.71 -10.36 26.14
CA ALA A 88 -15.61 -8.91 26.39
C ALA A 88 -16.17 -8.51 27.77
N ARG A 89 -17.29 -9.13 28.18
CA ARG A 89 -17.88 -8.91 29.52
C ARG A 89 -17.00 -9.45 30.64
N TRP A 90 -16.45 -10.65 30.47
CA TRP A 90 -15.48 -11.21 31.39
C TRP A 90 -14.25 -10.29 31.52
N ALA A 91 -13.70 -9.85 30.40
CA ALA A 91 -12.54 -8.95 30.40
C ALA A 91 -12.84 -7.59 31.06
N LEU A 92 -14.06 -7.07 30.94
CA LEU A 92 -14.49 -5.88 31.68
C LEU A 92 -14.48 -6.10 33.20
N LYS A 93 -14.97 -7.26 33.67
CA LYS A 93 -14.89 -7.65 35.10
C LYS A 93 -13.45 -7.72 35.56
N VAL A 94 -12.59 -8.40 34.80
CA VAL A 94 -11.16 -8.51 35.12
C VAL A 94 -10.48 -7.15 35.14
N ALA A 95 -10.70 -6.31 34.13
CA ALA A 95 -10.10 -4.98 34.03
C ALA A 95 -10.55 -4.00 35.12
N SER A 96 -11.67 -4.28 35.78
CA SER A 96 -12.19 -3.46 36.88
C SER A 96 -11.55 -3.80 38.24
N ASP A 97 -10.81 -4.92 38.33
CA ASP A 97 -10.03 -5.32 39.51
C ASP A 97 -8.52 -5.40 39.15
N PRO A 98 -7.73 -4.37 39.49
CA PRO A 98 -6.30 -4.34 39.17
C PRO A 98 -5.50 -5.51 39.75
N LEU A 99 -5.85 -5.99 40.95
CA LEU A 99 -5.15 -7.11 41.61
C LEU A 99 -5.46 -8.42 40.91
N HIS A 100 -6.71 -8.61 40.49
CA HIS A 100 -7.11 -9.78 39.70
C HIS A 100 -6.44 -9.79 38.32
N LEU A 101 -6.43 -8.64 37.64
CA LEU A 101 -5.75 -8.49 36.36
C LEU A 101 -4.25 -8.77 36.46
N GLU A 102 -3.59 -8.31 37.52
CA GLU A 102 -2.17 -8.59 37.75
C GLU A 102 -1.89 -10.08 37.95
N LYS A 103 -2.75 -10.79 38.71
CA LYS A 103 -2.65 -12.25 38.86
C LYS A 103 -2.77 -12.97 37.51
N ILE A 104 -3.73 -12.58 36.67
CA ILE A 104 -3.89 -13.15 35.32
C ILE A 104 -2.65 -12.86 34.47
N ARG A 105 -2.13 -11.64 34.47
CA ARG A 105 -0.91 -11.28 33.73
C ARG A 105 0.32 -12.09 34.17
N ASN A 106 0.44 -12.40 35.44
CA ASN A 106 1.53 -13.22 35.96
C ASN A 106 1.45 -14.68 35.49
N ARG A 107 0.24 -15.22 35.24
CA ARG A 107 0.04 -16.55 34.65
C ARG A 107 0.32 -16.56 33.14
N HIS A 108 0.09 -15.44 32.46
CA HIS A 108 0.23 -15.28 31.01
C HIS A 108 1.23 -14.17 30.64
N PRO A 109 2.54 -14.34 30.94
CA PRO A 109 3.53 -13.27 30.79
C PRO A 109 3.84 -12.92 29.32
N LEU A 110 3.53 -13.82 28.39
CA LEU A 110 3.81 -13.64 26.97
C LEU A 110 2.66 -12.91 26.28
N GLN A 111 2.86 -11.63 26.00
CA GLN A 111 2.01 -10.92 25.05
C GLN A 111 2.38 -11.35 23.63
N HIS A 112 1.43 -11.93 22.91
CA HIS A 112 1.65 -12.35 21.54
C HIS A 112 1.79 -11.11 20.65
N TYR A 113 2.99 -10.94 20.12
CA TYR A 113 3.36 -9.77 19.33
C TYR A 113 2.89 -9.89 17.89
N ILE A 114 2.65 -8.74 17.26
CA ILE A 114 2.16 -8.68 15.89
C ILE A 114 3.34 -8.44 14.94
N LEU A 115 3.61 -9.42 14.08
CA LEU A 115 4.71 -9.37 13.12
C LEU A 115 4.35 -8.43 11.95
N LYS A 116 4.79 -7.16 12.03
CA LYS A 116 4.74 -6.23 10.87
C LYS A 116 5.40 -6.83 9.63
N ASP A 117 6.37 -7.72 9.85
CA ASP A 117 7.16 -8.41 8.84
C ASP A 117 6.34 -9.38 7.98
N GLU A 118 5.15 -9.77 8.41
CA GLU A 118 4.23 -10.59 7.61
C GLU A 118 2.97 -9.83 7.17
N SER A 119 2.68 -8.63 7.71
CA SER A 119 1.44 -7.89 7.39
C SER A 119 1.45 -7.43 5.94
N LEU A 120 0.52 -7.91 5.12
CA LEU A 120 0.46 -7.54 3.71
C LEU A 120 0.04 -6.08 3.55
N LYS A 121 0.79 -5.34 2.74
CA LYS A 121 0.59 -3.92 2.42
C LYS A 121 0.78 -3.71 0.92
N ALA A 122 0.08 -2.72 0.37
CA ALA A 122 0.33 -2.22 -0.95
C ALA A 122 0.41 -0.69 -0.93
N VAL A 123 1.31 -0.12 -1.74
CA VAL A 123 1.52 1.32 -1.85
C VAL A 123 1.59 1.69 -3.32
N LEU A 124 0.75 2.63 -3.75
CA LEU A 124 0.75 3.15 -5.12
C LEU A 124 1.67 4.37 -5.24
N PHE A 125 2.56 4.33 -6.21
CA PHE A 125 3.44 5.40 -6.64
C PHE A 125 3.08 5.88 -8.04
N ALA A 126 3.40 7.13 -8.32
CA ALA A 126 3.41 7.72 -9.65
C ALA A 126 4.84 8.06 -10.03
N TRP A 127 5.28 7.57 -11.17
CA TRP A 127 6.51 8.00 -11.81
C TRP A 127 6.19 9.08 -12.84
N PHE A 128 6.66 10.29 -12.61
CA PHE A 128 6.44 11.42 -13.51
C PHE A 128 7.47 11.41 -14.64
N LEU A 129 6.99 11.51 -15.87
CA LEU A 129 7.79 11.48 -17.09
C LEU A 129 7.41 12.66 -17.97
N PRO A 130 8.09 13.81 -17.83
CA PRO A 130 7.94 14.96 -18.71
C PRO A 130 8.44 14.62 -20.11
N VAL A 131 7.60 14.88 -21.11
CA VAL A 131 7.86 14.57 -22.51
C VAL A 131 7.50 15.73 -23.42
N ILE A 132 8.27 15.89 -24.48
CA ILE A 132 7.99 16.78 -25.60
C ILE A 132 7.27 15.97 -26.66
N THR A 133 6.04 16.39 -26.97
CA THR A 133 5.19 15.80 -28.00
C THR A 133 5.14 16.74 -29.22
N PRO A 134 5.57 16.29 -30.41
CA PRO A 134 5.67 17.17 -31.57
C PRO A 134 4.35 17.36 -32.31
N ASN A 135 3.37 16.46 -32.11
CA ASN A 135 2.07 16.53 -32.76
C ASN A 135 0.99 15.73 -32.01
N ALA A 136 -0.26 15.92 -32.40
CA ALA A 136 -1.42 15.25 -31.81
C ALA A 136 -1.41 13.72 -31.99
N SER A 137 -0.82 13.20 -33.08
CA SER A 137 -0.76 11.76 -33.34
C SER A 137 0.14 11.04 -32.33
N SER A 138 1.35 11.56 -32.10
CA SER A 138 2.28 11.07 -31.08
C SER A 138 1.65 11.08 -29.68
N LEU A 139 0.93 12.15 -29.35
CA LEU A 139 0.21 12.27 -28.08
C LEU A 139 -0.94 11.24 -27.96
N ARG A 140 -1.66 10.93 -29.04
CA ARG A 140 -2.70 9.89 -29.01
C ARG A 140 -2.10 8.51 -28.76
N LYS A 141 -0.96 8.19 -29.37
CA LYS A 141 -0.27 6.90 -29.16
C LYS A 141 0.12 6.66 -27.70
N LEU A 142 0.45 7.72 -26.96
CA LEU A 142 0.77 7.64 -25.54
C LEU A 142 -0.44 7.21 -24.66
N LYS A 143 -1.68 7.29 -25.17
CA LYS A 143 -2.89 6.85 -24.43
C LYS A 143 -3.17 5.35 -24.54
N GLU A 144 -2.57 4.72 -25.53
CA GLU A 144 -2.74 3.29 -25.75
C GLU A 144 -2.00 2.50 -24.66
N PRO A 145 -2.42 1.25 -24.39
CA PRO A 145 -1.69 0.40 -23.47
C PRO A 145 -0.22 0.28 -23.86
N ILE A 146 0.65 0.38 -22.85
CA ILE A 146 2.08 0.20 -23.01
C ILE A 146 2.33 -1.28 -23.36
N PRO A 147 3.19 -1.59 -24.35
CA PRO A 147 3.49 -2.97 -24.70
C PRO A 147 3.90 -3.80 -23.47
N GLN A 148 3.28 -4.95 -23.26
CA GLN A 148 3.52 -5.79 -22.07
C GLN A 148 4.99 -6.18 -21.90
N GLN A 149 5.70 -6.41 -23.01
CA GLN A 149 7.14 -6.70 -22.99
C GLN A 149 7.94 -5.54 -22.36
N LEU A 150 7.54 -4.29 -22.62
CA LEU A 150 8.16 -3.10 -22.02
C LEU A 150 7.86 -3.02 -20.53
N VAL A 151 6.59 -3.22 -20.16
CA VAL A 151 6.13 -3.23 -18.75
C VAL A 151 6.90 -4.26 -17.93
N ASN A 152 7.01 -5.48 -18.45
CA ASN A 152 7.76 -6.56 -17.81
C ASN A 152 9.24 -6.21 -17.68
N ARG A 153 9.84 -5.60 -18.71
CA ARG A 153 11.25 -5.18 -18.65
C ARG A 153 11.50 -4.10 -17.60
N ILE A 154 10.63 -3.08 -17.53
CA ILE A 154 10.69 -2.04 -16.50
C ILE A 154 10.60 -2.66 -15.11
N ARG A 155 9.63 -3.56 -14.91
CA ARG A 155 9.49 -4.29 -13.65
C ARG A 155 10.76 -5.03 -13.27
N GLN A 156 11.35 -5.79 -14.20
CA GLN A 156 12.55 -6.57 -13.91
C GLN A 156 13.73 -5.67 -13.54
N GLU A 157 13.95 -4.55 -14.24
CA GLU A 157 15.02 -3.62 -13.89
C GLU A 157 14.79 -2.92 -12.53
N LEU A 158 13.54 -2.62 -12.17
CA LEU A 158 13.21 -2.13 -10.82
C LEU A 158 13.48 -3.21 -9.76
N ILE A 159 13.19 -4.48 -10.06
CA ILE A 159 13.43 -5.60 -9.14
C ILE A 159 14.93 -5.84 -8.94
N THR A 160 15.71 -5.92 -10.02
CA THR A 160 17.15 -6.20 -9.96
C THR A 160 17.99 -4.98 -9.55
N GLY A 161 17.43 -3.77 -9.63
CA GLY A 161 18.04 -2.55 -9.13
C GLY A 161 17.57 -2.20 -7.72
N LEU A 162 16.43 -1.51 -7.62
CA LEU A 162 15.96 -0.89 -6.37
C LEU A 162 15.56 -1.92 -5.29
N LEU A 163 15.01 -3.06 -5.70
CA LEU A 163 14.49 -4.10 -4.79
C LEU A 163 15.46 -5.29 -4.60
N ALA A 164 16.64 -5.29 -5.21
CA ALA A 164 17.54 -6.45 -5.23
C ALA A 164 17.87 -7.09 -3.86
N PRO A 165 18.04 -6.33 -2.75
CA PRO A 165 18.36 -6.94 -1.46
C PRO A 165 17.12 -7.36 -0.66
N LEU A 166 15.91 -7.20 -1.20
CA LEU A 166 14.69 -7.62 -0.52
C LEU A 166 14.34 -9.07 -0.88
N PRO A 167 13.73 -9.84 0.05
CA PRO A 167 13.21 -11.15 -0.26
C PRO A 167 12.20 -11.09 -1.41
N HIS A 168 12.16 -12.18 -2.20
CA HIS A 168 11.11 -12.32 -3.21
C HIS A 168 9.74 -12.33 -2.55
N PHE A 169 8.80 -11.62 -3.17
CA PHE A 169 7.44 -11.58 -2.67
C PHE A 169 6.81 -12.99 -2.66
N GLN A 170 6.32 -13.39 -1.49
CA GLN A 170 5.53 -14.58 -1.32
C GLN A 170 4.30 -14.27 -0.47
N ARG A 171 3.12 -14.60 -1.00
CA ARG A 171 1.86 -14.41 -0.31
C ARG A 171 1.51 -15.67 0.50
N TYR A 172 1.11 -15.47 1.76
CA TYR A 172 0.68 -16.56 2.65
C TYR A 172 -0.84 -16.60 2.81
N SER A 173 -1.50 -15.43 2.86
CA SER A 173 -2.94 -15.30 3.01
C SER A 173 -3.45 -14.02 2.34
N THR A 174 -4.71 -13.65 2.57
CA THR A 174 -5.24 -12.34 2.13
C THR A 174 -4.72 -11.16 2.93
N THR A 175 -4.14 -11.41 4.11
CA THR A 175 -3.63 -10.38 5.01
C THR A 175 -2.14 -10.53 5.28
N ARG A 176 -1.51 -11.62 4.80
CA ARG A 176 -0.09 -11.90 5.03
C ARG A 176 0.73 -12.20 3.78
N GLY A 177 1.99 -11.75 3.82
CA GLY A 177 3.04 -12.09 2.88
C GLY A 177 4.42 -11.62 3.36
N THR A 178 5.46 -12.09 2.69
CA THR A 178 6.86 -11.70 2.92
C THR A 178 7.44 -11.10 1.65
N GLY A 179 8.52 -10.32 1.78
CA GLY A 179 9.21 -9.71 0.66
C GLY A 179 8.40 -8.58 0.01
N ALA A 180 8.88 -8.11 -1.13
CA ALA A 180 8.18 -7.10 -1.94
C ALA A 180 8.33 -7.38 -3.44
N THR A 181 7.31 -6.98 -4.19
CA THR A 181 7.31 -6.94 -5.65
C THR A 181 6.77 -5.58 -6.10
N VAL A 182 7.12 -5.21 -7.33
CA VAL A 182 6.53 -4.06 -8.02
C VAL A 182 5.62 -4.55 -9.13
N LEU A 183 4.45 -3.95 -9.23
CA LEU A 183 3.42 -4.18 -10.24
C LEU A 183 3.23 -2.86 -11.00
N PRO A 184 3.69 -2.73 -12.25
CA PRO A 184 3.44 -1.52 -13.02
C PRO A 184 2.02 -1.50 -13.61
N GLY A 185 1.51 -0.31 -13.88
CA GLY A 185 0.26 -0.15 -14.63
C GLY A 185 0.45 -0.42 -16.13
N ASP A 186 -0.66 -0.72 -16.82
CA ASP A 186 -0.66 -0.99 -18.26
C ASP A 186 -0.63 0.29 -19.14
N ARG A 187 -0.73 1.48 -18.56
CA ARG A 187 -0.82 2.76 -19.29
C ARG A 187 -0.37 3.95 -18.47
N PHE A 188 -0.13 5.07 -19.15
CA PHE A 188 0.03 6.36 -18.48
C PHE A 188 -1.31 6.96 -18.07
N VAL A 189 -1.30 7.66 -16.93
CA VAL A 189 -2.45 8.38 -16.40
C VAL A 189 -2.11 9.86 -16.21
N HIS A 190 -3.15 10.67 -16.00
CA HIS A 190 -2.96 12.03 -15.52
C HIS A 190 -2.51 12.03 -14.03
N PRO A 191 -1.62 12.93 -13.60
CA PRO A 191 -1.25 13.12 -12.19
C PRO A 191 -2.43 13.11 -11.22
N ASP A 192 -3.45 13.94 -11.48
CA ASP A 192 -4.65 14.09 -10.62
C ASP A 192 -5.48 12.81 -10.46
N THR A 193 -5.16 11.76 -11.22
CA THR A 193 -5.90 10.50 -11.17
C THR A 193 -5.32 9.53 -10.15
N ILE A 194 -4.03 9.64 -9.82
CA ILE A 194 -3.34 8.66 -8.96
C ILE A 194 -4.00 8.56 -7.59
N GLU A 195 -4.26 9.71 -6.95
CA GLU A 195 -4.94 9.76 -5.65
C GLU A 195 -6.33 9.11 -5.72
N LYS A 196 -7.10 9.41 -6.78
CA LYS A 196 -8.46 8.90 -6.97
C LYS A 196 -8.54 7.39 -7.15
N ILE A 197 -7.52 6.79 -7.77
CA ILE A 197 -7.50 5.35 -8.05
C ILE A 197 -6.74 4.55 -7.00
N SER A 198 -6.04 5.23 -6.08
CA SER A 198 -5.11 4.59 -5.14
C SER A 198 -5.79 3.56 -4.25
N GLU A 199 -6.81 3.97 -3.49
CA GLU A 199 -7.56 3.10 -2.56
C GLU A 199 -8.13 1.89 -3.29
N TYR A 200 -8.88 2.11 -4.37
CA TYR A 200 -9.50 1.03 -5.15
C TYR A 200 -8.49 0.02 -5.70
N ILE A 201 -7.36 0.48 -6.27
CA ILE A 201 -6.34 -0.41 -6.82
C ILE A 201 -5.63 -1.18 -5.71
N ILE A 202 -5.29 -0.50 -4.60
CA ILE A 202 -4.64 -1.10 -3.44
C ILE A 202 -5.53 -2.20 -2.86
N GLU A 203 -6.79 -1.90 -2.57
CA GLU A 203 -7.75 -2.89 -2.05
C GLU A 203 -7.93 -4.07 -3.02
N SER A 204 -8.12 -3.78 -4.31
CA SER A 204 -8.28 -4.82 -5.33
C SER A 204 -7.07 -5.77 -5.34
N LEU A 205 -5.84 -5.25 -5.37
CA LEU A 205 -4.62 -6.07 -5.40
C LEU A 205 -4.42 -6.83 -4.09
N LEU A 206 -4.70 -6.19 -2.95
CA LEU A 206 -4.64 -6.86 -1.64
C LEU A 206 -5.63 -8.02 -1.54
N HIS A 207 -6.76 -8.00 -2.24
CA HIS A 207 -7.72 -9.11 -2.22
C HIS A 207 -7.50 -10.16 -3.31
N THR A 208 -7.05 -9.76 -4.50
CA THR A 208 -7.11 -10.60 -5.70
C THR A 208 -5.76 -11.05 -6.24
N TRP A 209 -4.67 -10.35 -5.93
CA TRP A 209 -3.38 -10.64 -6.55
C TRP A 209 -2.66 -11.82 -5.90
N ASP A 210 -2.32 -12.83 -6.69
CA ASP A 210 -1.59 -14.03 -6.29
C ASP A 210 -0.43 -14.34 -7.24
N SER A 211 0.27 -15.45 -7.01
CA SER A 211 1.40 -15.87 -7.85
C SER A 211 1.04 -16.19 -9.31
N CYS A 212 -0.25 -16.42 -9.61
CA CYS A 212 -0.76 -16.69 -10.95
C CYS A 212 -1.22 -15.42 -11.67
N SER A 213 -1.30 -14.31 -10.94
CA SER A 213 -1.77 -13.03 -11.46
C SER A 213 -0.73 -12.38 -12.39
N PRO A 214 -1.16 -11.55 -13.35
CA PRO A 214 -0.24 -10.81 -14.20
C PRO A 214 0.73 -9.95 -13.37
N TYR A 215 1.95 -9.79 -13.89
CA TYR A 215 2.99 -8.93 -13.30
C TYR A 215 2.78 -7.42 -13.53
N TYR A 216 1.54 -7.03 -13.84
CA TYR A 216 1.10 -5.66 -14.07
C TYR A 216 -0.37 -5.56 -13.67
N PHE A 217 -0.88 -4.34 -13.52
CA PHE A 217 -2.30 -4.10 -13.28
C PHE A 217 -2.93 -3.23 -14.37
N SER A 218 -4.20 -3.50 -14.66
CA SER A 218 -4.95 -2.78 -15.69
C SER A 218 -5.59 -1.52 -15.13
N ILE A 219 -5.54 -0.43 -15.89
CA ILE A 219 -6.18 0.83 -15.50
C ILE A 219 -7.30 1.15 -16.48
N SER A 220 -8.43 1.66 -15.98
CA SER A 220 -9.53 2.07 -16.86
C SER A 220 -9.09 3.19 -17.82
N LYS A 221 -9.55 3.13 -19.08
CA LYS A 221 -9.24 4.13 -20.11
C LYS A 221 -9.71 5.54 -19.72
N GLN A 222 -10.73 5.66 -18.88
CA GLN A 222 -11.24 6.94 -18.37
C GLN A 222 -10.19 7.75 -17.59
N TYR A 223 -9.15 7.07 -17.08
CA TYR A 223 -8.08 7.66 -16.29
C TYR A 223 -6.85 8.06 -17.11
N SER A 224 -6.87 7.80 -18.42
CA SER A 224 -5.83 8.25 -19.34
C SER A 224 -5.73 9.78 -19.35
N PHE A 225 -4.53 10.31 -19.65
CA PHE A 225 -4.34 11.77 -19.70
C PHE A 225 -5.22 12.41 -20.79
N PRO A 226 -5.72 13.64 -20.57
CA PRO A 226 -6.69 14.28 -21.46
C PRO A 226 -6.11 14.63 -22.83
N THR A 227 -6.97 14.86 -23.82
CA THR A 227 -6.60 15.51 -25.10
C THR A 227 -7.54 16.67 -25.33
N CYS A 228 -7.01 17.84 -25.68
CA CYS A 228 -7.82 18.97 -26.11
C CYS A 228 -7.58 19.23 -27.61
N PRO A 229 -8.64 19.42 -28.40
CA PRO A 229 -8.53 19.74 -29.82
C PRO A 229 -7.84 21.08 -30.09
N HIS A 230 -7.81 22.00 -29.12
CA HIS A 230 -7.18 23.32 -29.24
C HIS A 230 -5.70 23.34 -28.78
N TRP A 231 -5.10 22.18 -28.54
CA TRP A 231 -3.69 22.11 -28.17
C TRP A 231 -2.79 22.43 -29.36
N HIS A 232 -1.85 23.34 -29.12
CA HIS A 232 -0.80 23.71 -30.05
C HIS A 232 0.41 22.81 -29.80
N PHE A 233 1.12 22.46 -30.87
CA PHE A 233 2.30 21.59 -30.84
C PHE A 233 3.50 22.29 -31.49
N PRO A 234 4.75 21.98 -31.09
CA PRO A 234 5.13 21.02 -30.05
C PRO A 234 4.69 21.45 -28.65
N ARG A 235 4.43 20.49 -27.75
CA ARG A 235 4.16 20.79 -26.33
C ARG A 235 4.86 19.85 -25.38
N VAL A 236 5.10 20.35 -24.18
CA VAL A 236 5.45 19.52 -23.04
C VAL A 236 4.17 18.98 -22.38
N ALA A 237 4.21 17.70 -22.02
CA ALA A 237 3.22 17.00 -21.21
C ALA A 237 3.94 16.21 -20.11
N VAL A 238 3.34 16.12 -18.93
CA VAL A 238 3.85 15.25 -17.86
C VAL A 238 2.98 14.01 -17.81
N LEU A 239 3.58 12.86 -18.11
CA LEU A 239 2.92 11.56 -18.03
C LEU A 239 3.16 10.96 -16.65
N CYS A 240 2.15 10.33 -16.05
CA CYS A 240 2.35 9.52 -14.85
C CYS A 240 2.31 8.04 -15.22
N PHE A 241 3.40 7.32 -14.93
CA PHE A 241 3.43 5.88 -14.97
C PHE A 241 3.20 5.31 -13.57
N PRO A 242 2.05 4.67 -13.31
CA PRO A 242 1.71 4.21 -11.98
C PRO A 242 2.38 2.87 -11.66
N LEU A 243 2.84 2.74 -10.42
CA LEU A 243 3.59 1.59 -9.91
C LEU A 243 3.04 1.21 -8.53
N VAL A 244 2.59 -0.03 -8.34
CA VAL A 244 2.22 -0.53 -7.01
C VAL A 244 3.37 -1.35 -6.46
N VAL A 245 3.78 -1.06 -5.23
CA VAL A 245 4.63 -1.96 -4.44
C VAL A 245 3.70 -2.81 -3.58
N LEU A 246 3.75 -4.13 -3.74
CA LEU A 246 2.98 -5.10 -2.96
C LEU A 246 3.97 -5.97 -2.17
N GLY A 247 3.74 -6.12 -0.87
CA GLY A 247 4.72 -6.79 0.00
C GLY A 247 4.29 -6.87 1.45
N SER A 248 5.21 -7.31 2.31
CA SER A 248 5.08 -7.09 3.75
C SER A 248 5.10 -5.59 4.06
N ALA A 249 4.50 -5.17 5.17
CA ALA A 249 4.43 -3.76 5.54
C ALA A 249 5.83 -3.17 5.72
N PHE A 250 6.73 -3.95 6.33
CA PHE A 250 8.14 -3.58 6.52
C PHE A 250 8.89 -3.42 5.20
N ASP A 251 8.73 -4.39 4.28
CA ASP A 251 9.41 -4.34 2.98
C ASP A 251 8.84 -3.22 2.11
N CYS A 252 7.52 -3.02 2.09
CA CYS A 252 6.88 -1.89 1.41
C CYS A 252 7.40 -0.55 1.91
N GLU A 253 7.57 -0.36 3.22
CA GLU A 253 8.16 0.85 3.79
C GLU A 253 9.62 1.04 3.35
N THR A 254 10.40 -0.04 3.35
CA THR A 254 11.78 -0.04 2.87
C THR A 254 11.86 0.37 1.39
N VAL A 255 11.00 -0.21 0.53
CA VAL A 255 10.92 0.16 -0.89
C VAL A 255 10.48 1.62 -1.05
N THR A 256 9.50 2.08 -0.27
CA THR A 256 9.01 3.47 -0.31
C THR A 256 10.16 4.45 -0.08
N ILE A 257 10.98 4.20 0.95
CA ILE A 257 12.14 5.04 1.27
C ILE A 257 13.17 5.00 0.13
N ARG A 258 13.43 3.83 -0.45
CA ARG A 258 14.39 3.67 -1.55
C ARG A 258 13.95 4.36 -2.82
N ILE A 259 12.70 4.18 -3.25
CA ILE A 259 12.13 4.83 -4.43
C ILE A 259 12.16 6.35 -4.25
N SER A 260 11.80 6.85 -3.06
CA SER A 260 11.80 8.29 -2.77
C SER A 260 13.19 8.93 -2.74
N ARG A 261 14.25 8.11 -2.66
CA ARG A 261 15.66 8.54 -2.66
C ARG A 261 16.41 8.14 -3.92
N ALA A 262 15.74 7.50 -4.88
CA ALA A 262 16.38 7.01 -6.10
C ALA A 262 16.76 8.20 -7.00
N ASP A 263 18.00 8.21 -7.47
CA ASP A 263 18.44 9.15 -8.49
C ASP A 263 17.99 8.66 -9.87
N SER A 264 17.98 9.54 -10.88
CA SER A 264 17.66 9.20 -12.27
C SER A 264 18.46 8.02 -12.84
N LYS A 265 19.71 7.83 -12.37
CA LYS A 265 20.60 6.72 -12.76
C LYS A 265 20.15 5.35 -12.24
N ASP A 266 19.41 5.31 -11.12
CA ASP A 266 18.95 4.09 -10.47
C ASP A 266 17.65 3.56 -11.12
N LEU A 267 17.15 4.29 -12.12
CA LEU A 267 15.88 4.04 -12.77
C LEU A 267 16.08 3.57 -14.21
N PRO A 268 15.16 2.75 -14.75
CA PRO A 268 15.22 2.26 -16.13
C PRO A 268 14.87 3.32 -17.19
N LEU A 269 15.40 4.55 -17.10
CA LEU A 269 15.11 5.67 -18.02
C LEU A 269 15.50 5.38 -19.47
N HIS A 270 16.50 4.54 -19.68
CA HIS A 270 16.92 4.15 -21.02
C HIS A 270 15.82 3.35 -21.76
N ILE A 271 14.98 2.59 -21.03
CA ILE A 271 13.82 1.90 -21.59
C ILE A 271 12.81 2.93 -22.08
N TRP A 272 12.48 3.92 -21.24
CA TRP A 272 11.56 4.99 -21.58
C TRP A 272 12.04 5.80 -22.78
N LYS A 273 13.33 6.16 -22.80
CA LYS A 273 13.94 6.90 -23.92
C LYS A 273 13.73 6.18 -25.26
N ARG A 274 13.99 4.87 -25.31
CA ARG A 274 13.79 4.07 -26.53
C ARG A 274 12.32 3.97 -26.92
N TYR A 275 11.44 3.74 -25.95
CA TYR A 275 10.00 3.67 -26.21
C TYR A 275 9.46 4.99 -26.76
N PHE A 276 9.77 6.12 -26.12
CA PHE A 276 9.31 7.43 -26.59
C PHE A 276 9.87 7.78 -27.97
N GLN A 277 11.14 7.47 -28.25
CA GLN A 277 11.72 7.66 -29.58
C GLN A 277 10.93 6.93 -30.68
N SER A 278 10.47 5.70 -30.42
CA SER A 278 9.63 4.95 -31.39
C SER A 278 8.26 5.60 -31.65
N LEU A 279 7.80 6.47 -30.75
CA LEU A 279 6.56 7.23 -30.87
C LEU A 279 6.77 8.65 -31.42
N ASN A 280 8.00 8.99 -31.81
CA ASN A 280 8.40 10.37 -32.11
C ASN A 280 8.11 11.32 -30.93
N VAL A 281 8.40 10.87 -29.72
CA VAL A 281 8.27 11.63 -28.47
C VAL A 281 9.66 11.69 -27.83
N HIS A 282 9.99 12.81 -27.20
CA HIS A 282 11.27 12.98 -26.53
C HIS A 282 11.06 13.17 -25.03
N LEU A 283 11.88 12.53 -24.20
CA LEU A 283 11.98 12.91 -22.79
C LEU A 283 12.44 14.35 -22.70
N TYR A 284 11.82 15.13 -21.81
CA TYR A 284 12.25 16.48 -21.55
C TYR A 284 13.63 16.44 -20.86
N PRO A 285 14.60 17.25 -21.31
CA PRO A 285 15.94 17.30 -20.73
C PRO A 285 15.97 18.11 -19.43
N GLY A 286 16.45 17.52 -18.33
CA GLY A 286 16.50 18.17 -17.01
C GLY A 286 16.45 17.14 -15.86
N ARG A 287 16.42 17.61 -14.61
CA ARG A 287 15.95 16.80 -13.47
C ARG A 287 14.43 16.77 -13.58
N GLY A 288 13.84 15.62 -13.88
CA GLY A 288 12.39 15.61 -14.10
C GLY A 288 11.75 14.24 -14.08
N THR A 289 12.47 13.19 -13.70
CA THR A 289 11.84 11.89 -13.48
C THR A 289 11.75 11.64 -11.99
N ASP A 290 10.75 12.28 -11.38
CA ASP A 290 10.50 12.17 -9.96
C ASP A 290 9.46 11.10 -9.66
N PHE A 291 9.47 10.61 -8.42
CA PHE A 291 8.45 9.73 -7.89
C PHE A 291 7.66 10.46 -6.82
N ALA A 292 6.35 10.20 -6.80
CA ALA A 292 5.54 10.52 -5.64
C ALA A 292 4.72 9.30 -5.23
N ALA A 293 4.66 9.02 -3.93
CA ALA A 293 3.59 8.18 -3.40
C ALA A 293 2.23 8.89 -3.60
N ALA A 294 1.15 8.13 -3.75
CA ALA A 294 -0.19 8.67 -3.71
C ALA A 294 -0.38 9.53 -2.43
N GLY A 295 -1.04 10.69 -2.57
CA GLY A 295 -1.16 11.72 -1.52
C GLY A 295 -0.15 12.87 -1.62
N PHE A 296 0.95 12.69 -2.36
CA PHE A 296 1.93 13.76 -2.66
C PHE A 296 2.01 14.11 -4.14
N THR A 297 1.22 13.45 -4.99
CA THR A 297 1.32 13.55 -6.46
C THR A 297 1.04 14.96 -6.98
N LYS A 298 0.08 15.67 -6.39
CA LYS A 298 -0.25 17.05 -6.77
C LYS A 298 0.89 18.03 -6.48
N HIS A 299 1.61 17.83 -5.37
CA HIS A 299 2.73 18.68 -4.98
C HIS A 299 3.87 18.55 -5.99
N ILE A 300 4.32 17.33 -6.24
CA ILE A 300 5.40 17.03 -7.19
C ILE A 300 5.03 17.46 -8.61
N TYR A 301 3.78 17.25 -9.04
CA TYR A 301 3.34 17.71 -10.36
C TYR A 301 3.45 19.23 -10.53
N ASN A 302 3.05 20.00 -9.51
CA ASN A 302 3.13 21.45 -9.54
C ASN A 302 4.59 21.95 -9.55
N GLU A 303 5.50 21.27 -8.86
CA GLU A 303 6.94 21.57 -8.89
C GLU A 303 7.51 21.35 -10.29
N ILE A 304 7.25 20.17 -10.87
CA ILE A 304 7.64 19.87 -12.26
C ILE A 304 7.09 20.94 -13.20
N GLN A 305 5.81 21.31 -13.09
CA GLN A 305 5.21 22.32 -13.96
C GLN A 305 5.89 23.70 -13.86
N ARG A 306 6.38 24.09 -12.68
CA ARG A 306 7.09 25.37 -12.48
C ARG A 306 8.47 25.38 -13.13
N GLU A 307 9.12 24.22 -13.20
CA GLU A 307 10.46 24.06 -13.75
C GLU A 307 10.47 23.87 -15.28
N LEU A 308 9.32 23.53 -15.88
CA LEU A 308 9.20 23.44 -17.33
C LEU A 308 9.26 24.84 -17.97
N GLU A 309 10.15 25.01 -18.95
CA GLU A 309 10.29 26.24 -19.75
C GLU A 309 8.96 26.67 -20.39
N SER A 310 8.82 27.97 -20.62
CA SER A 310 7.62 28.57 -21.20
C SER A 310 7.42 28.11 -22.65
N LYS A 311 6.17 28.08 -23.13
CA LYS A 311 5.85 27.69 -24.53
C LYS A 311 6.58 28.52 -25.59
N ALA A 312 6.99 29.76 -25.26
CA ALA A 312 7.70 30.65 -26.18
C ALA A 312 9.14 30.15 -26.44
N GLU A 313 9.84 29.70 -25.39
CA GLU A 313 11.23 29.21 -25.47
C GLU A 313 11.32 27.90 -26.29
N LEU A 314 10.29 27.06 -26.21
CA LEU A 314 10.19 25.84 -27.02
C LEU A 314 10.00 26.12 -28.53
N LEU A 315 9.34 27.22 -28.89
CA LEU A 315 9.02 27.57 -30.28
C LEU A 315 10.14 28.36 -30.98
N GLU A 316 10.96 29.10 -30.23
CA GLU A 316 12.08 29.88 -30.78
C GLU A 316 13.32 29.03 -31.13
N SER A 317 13.46 27.85 -30.52
CA SER A 317 14.60 26.97 -30.75
C SER A 317 14.48 26.15 -32.05
N LYS A 318 14.91 26.72 -33.18
CA LYS A 318 14.91 26.03 -34.51
C LYS A 318 15.75 24.74 -34.57
N HIS A 319 16.64 24.52 -33.61
CA HIS A 319 17.28 23.23 -33.34
C HIS A 319 17.63 23.20 -31.86
N PRO A 320 17.05 22.32 -31.04
CA PRO A 320 17.19 22.55 -29.64
C PRO A 320 18.44 21.91 -29.05
N ALA A 321 19.35 22.78 -28.60
CA ALA A 321 20.49 22.45 -27.75
C ALA A 321 20.08 21.74 -26.45
N TYR A 322 18.79 21.68 -26.12
CA TYR A 322 18.26 20.96 -24.97
C TYR A 322 18.34 19.42 -25.13
N LEU A 323 18.44 18.87 -26.35
CA LEU A 323 18.55 17.41 -26.57
C LEU A 323 19.81 16.74 -25.97
N TRP A 324 20.78 17.54 -25.49
CA TRP A 324 22.13 17.06 -25.12
C TRP A 324 22.61 17.47 -23.72
N ARG A 325 21.74 17.95 -22.82
CA ARG A 325 22.12 18.12 -21.41
C ARG A 325 21.65 16.93 -20.58
N VAL A 326 22.36 15.82 -20.72
CA VAL A 326 22.47 14.80 -19.67
C VAL A 326 23.76 15.13 -18.93
N LYS A 327 23.66 15.53 -17.66
CA LYS A 327 24.84 15.56 -16.77
C LYS A 327 25.11 14.15 -16.27
#